data_AF-A0A924W7B8-F1
#
_entry.id   AF-A0A924W7B8-F1
#
_cell.length_a   1.000
_cell.length_b   1.000
_cell.length_c   1.000
_cell.angle_alpha   90.00
_cell.angle_beta   90.00
_cell.angle_gamma   90.00
#
_symmetry.space_group_name_H-M   'P 1'
#
loop_
_entity.id
_entity.type
_entity.pdbx_description
1 polymer ?
#
loop_
_entity_poly.entity_id
_entity_poly.type
_entity_poly.pdbx_seq_one_letter_code
_entity_poly.pdbx_strand_id
1 'polypeptide(L)' 'MSMRSEFKEFAVKGNVMDLAVGVIIGAAFGKIVDSVVSDLIMPVVGEVFGNLDFSSMFIVL' A
#
# COMPACT_ATOMS: atom_id res chain seq x y z
N MET A 1 -24.16 -22.28 21.70
CA MET A 1 -24.02 -21.45 20.48
C MET A 1 -22.86 -22.05 19.66
N SER A 2 -22.98 -22.11 18.34
CA SER A 2 -21.93 -22.71 17.49
C SER A 2 -20.90 -21.62 17.13
N MET A 3 -19.62 -21.96 17.00
CA MET A 3 -18.58 -21.02 16.54
C MET A 3 -18.98 -20.23 15.27
N ARG A 4 -19.79 -20.83 14.38
CA ARG A 4 -20.31 -20.14 13.18
C ARG A 4 -21.26 -18.98 13.52
N SER A 5 -22.10 -19.10 14.54
CA SER A 5 -23.00 -18.02 14.94
C SER A 5 -22.22 -16.90 15.61
N GLU A 6 -21.28 -17.23 16.50
CA GLU A 6 -20.44 -16.27 17.20
C GLU A 6 -19.49 -15.52 16.26
N PHE A 7 -18.93 -16.19 15.25
CA PHE A 7 -18.10 -15.54 14.24
C PHE A 7 -18.91 -14.59 13.35
N LYS A 8 -20.13 -14.97 12.96
CA LYS A 8 -21.02 -14.09 12.19
C LYS A 8 -21.36 -12.83 12.99
N GLU A 9 -21.67 -13.00 14.27
CA GLU A 9 -22.00 -11.90 15.17
C GLU A 9 -20.78 -11.01 15.47
N PHE A 10 -19.57 -11.58 15.51
CA PHE A 10 -18.31 -10.85 15.58
C PHE A 10 -18.00 -10.09 14.28
N ALA A 11 -18.16 -10.72 13.11
CA ALA A 11 -17.84 -10.14 11.80
C ALA A 11 -18.79 -9.00 11.39
N VAL A 12 -20.04 -9.03 11.89
CA VAL A 12 -21.03 -7.98 11.63
C VAL A 12 -20.83 -6.76 12.55
N LYS A 13 -19.91 -6.83 13.52
CA LYS A 13 -19.54 -5.65 14.32
C LYS A 13 -18.94 -4.58 13.40
N GLY A 14 -19.59 -3.42 13.32
CA GLY A 14 -19.17 -2.29 12.47
C GLY A 14 -17.68 -1.95 12.62
N ASN A 15 -17.18 -1.85 13.86
CA ASN A 15 -15.75 -1.55 14.13
C ASN A 15 -14.77 -2.54 13.46
N VAL A 16 -15.11 -3.84 13.40
CA VAL A 16 -14.22 -4.86 12.78
C VAL A 16 -14.30 -4.79 11.27
N MET A 17 -15.49 -4.56 10.71
CA MET A 17 -15.69 -4.45 9.28
C MET A 17 -15.06 -3.18 8.71
N ASP A 18 -15.22 -2.04 9.39
CA ASP A 18 -14.62 -0.76 9.00
C ASP A 18 -13.08 -0.82 9.06
N LEU A 19 -12.53 -1.49 10.08
CA LEU A 19 -11.09 -1.75 10.18
C LEU A 19 -10.59 -2.61 9.01
N ALA A 20 -11.31 -3.69 8.67
CA ALA A 20 -10.94 -4.56 7.56
C ALA A 20 -10.95 -3.81 6.21
N VAL A 21 -11.98 -2.99 5.98
CA VAL A 21 -12.07 -2.13 4.78
C VAL A 21 -10.92 -1.14 4.74
N GLY A 22 -10.59 -0.49 5.86
CA GLY A 22 -9.47 0.45 5.97
C GLY A 22 -8.13 -0.19 5.63
N VAL A 23 -7.87 -1.41 6.10
CA VAL A 23 -6.62 -2.13 5.80
C VAL A 23 -6.54 -2.54 4.33
N ILE A 24 -7.64 -3.03 3.74
CA ILE A 24 -7.69 -3.42 2.32
C ILE A 24 -7.45 -2.21 1.41
N ILE A 25 -8.12 -1.09 1.71
CA ILE A 25 -7.94 0.15 0.95
C ILE A 25 -6.51 0.67 1.14
N GLY A 26 -5.97 0.69 2.36
CA GLY A 26 -4.59 1.12 2.62
C GLY A 26 -3.57 0.29 1.84
N ALA A 27 -3.72 -1.04 1.83
CA ALA A 27 -2.83 -1.93 1.09
C ALA A 27 -2.93 -1.76 -0.44
N ALA A 28 -4.14 -1.54 -0.96
CA ALA A 28 -4.34 -1.32 -2.39
C ALA A 28 -3.87 0.08 -2.83
N PHE A 29 -4.11 1.10 -2.01
CA PHE A 29 -3.76 2.50 -2.30
C PHE A 29 -2.25 2.72 -2.29
N GLY A 30 -1.50 2.00 -1.44
CA GLY A 30 -0.04 2.01 -1.48
C GLY A 30 0.51 1.68 -2.86
N LYS A 31 0.02 0.61 -3.51
CA LYS A 31 0.44 0.23 -4.87
C LYS A 31 0.09 1.30 -5.92
N ILE A 32 -1.02 2.00 -5.75
CA ILE A 32 -1.41 3.09 -6.65
C ILE A 32 -0.42 4.23 -6.51
N VAL A 33 -0.09 4.62 -5.27
CA VAL A 33 0.91 5.66 -5.01
C VAL A 33 2.27 5.25 -5.55
N ASP A 34 2.69 4.00 -5.34
CA ASP A 34 3.97 3.48 -5.84
C ASP A 34 4.08 3.55 -7.37
N SER A 35 3.03 3.14 -8.10
CA SER A 35 3.00 3.25 -9.57
C SER A 35 3.01 4.71 -10.02
N VAL A 36 2.27 5.60 -9.35
CA VAL A 36 2.31 7.04 -9.65
C VAL A 36 3.72 7.62 -9.44
N VAL A 37 4.39 7.25 -8.35
CA VAL A 37 5.75 7.72 -8.08
C VAL A 37 6.73 7.15 -9.11
N SER A 38 6.69 5.85 -9.37
CA SER A 38 7.57 5.14 -10.31
C SER A 38 7.40 5.63 -11.74
N ASP A 39 6.15 5.82 -12.19
CA ASP A 39 5.84 5.97 -13.60
C ASP A 39 5.69 7.43 -14.02
N LEU A 40 5.41 8.34 -13.07
CA LEU A 40 5.23 9.78 -13.36
C LEU A 40 6.29 10.65 -12.68
N ILE A 41 6.66 10.37 -11.43
CA ILE A 41 7.58 11.24 -10.67
C ILE A 41 9.04 10.90 -10.98
N MET A 42 9.42 9.62 -10.92
CA MET A 42 10.80 9.18 -11.14
C MET A 42 11.36 9.56 -12.52
N PRO A 43 10.60 9.51 -13.64
CA PRO A 43 11.10 9.95 -14.95
C PRO A 43 11.36 11.46 -14.97
N VAL A 44 10.47 12.26 -14.39
CA VAL A 44 10.59 13.73 -14.36
C VAL A 44 11.75 14.16 -13.45
N VAL A 45 11.91 13.50 -12.29
CA VAL A 45 13.06 13.72 -11.40
C VAL A 45 14.36 13.27 -12.07
N GLY A 46 14.37 12.13 -12.77
CA GLY A 46 15.52 11.62 -13.50
C GLY A 46 15.97 12.53 -14.66
N GLU A 47 15.03 13.20 -15.33
CA GLU A 47 15.30 14.16 -16.40
C GLU A 47 15.87 15.49 -15.85
N VAL A 48 15.36 15.96 -14.71
CA VAL A 48 15.80 17.24 -14.09
C VAL A 48 17.15 17.10 -13.36
N PHE A 49 17.37 15.98 -12.66
CA PHE A 49 18.59 15.75 -11.87
C PHE A 49 19.66 14.94 -12.62
N GLY A 50 19.36 14.44 -13.82
CA GLY A 50 20.31 13.77 -14.71
C GLY A 50 20.72 12.38 -14.24
N ASN A 51 20.01 11.34 -14.71
CA ASN A 51 20.40 9.93 -14.60
C ASN A 51 20.89 9.48 -13.20
N LEU A 52 20.26 9.95 -12.12
CA LEU A 52 20.38 9.27 -10.83
C LEU A 52 19.52 8.01 -10.89
N ASP A 53 20.11 6.94 -11.42
CA ASP A 53 19.60 5.59 -11.24
C ASP A 53 19.76 5.19 -9.76
N PHE A 54 18.74 5.50 -8.96
CA PHE A 54 18.69 5.10 -7.55
C PHE A 54 18.57 3.57 -7.36
N SER A 55 18.41 2.80 -8.45
CA SER A 55 18.50 1.33 -8.40
C SER A 55 19.93 0.83 -8.15
N SER A 56 20.95 1.64 -8.43
CA SER A 56 22.37 1.28 -8.33
C SER A 56 23.15 2.08 -7.28
N MET A 57 22.50 2.95 -6.51
CA MET A 57 23.10 3.65 -5.37
C MET A 57 23.25 2.78 -4.12
N PHE A 58 24.01 1.68 -4.23
CA PHE A 58 24.53 0.98 -3.06
C PHE A 58 25.91 1.56 -2.74
N ILE A 59 26.02 2.32 -1.65
CA ILE A 59 27.32 2.55 -1.01
C ILE A 59 27.66 1.25 -0.28
N VAL A 60 28.46 0.41 -0.92
CA VAL A 60 29.11 -0.73 -0.24
C VAL A 60 30.09 -0.12 0.77
N LEU A 61 29.81 -0.33 2.06
CA LEU A 61 30.70 0.03 3.15
C LEU A 61 31.83 -0.98 3.27
#